data_AF-A0A7C3JAD4-F1
#
_entry.id   AF-A0A7C3JAD4-F1
#
_cell.length_a   1.000
_cell.length_b   1.000
_cell.length_c   1.000
_cell.angle_alpha   90.00
_cell.angle_beta   90.00
_cell.angle_gamma   90.00
#
_symmetry.space_group_name_H-M   'P 1'
#
loop_
_entity.id
_entity.type
_entity.pdbx_description
1 polymer ?
#
loop_
_entity_poly.entity_id
_entity_poly.type
_entity_poly.pdbx_seq_one_letter_code
_entity_poly.pdbx_strand_id
1 'polypeptide(L)'
;MSVKASVQLKSQYRNELPRGKSWLWIASLLAIVILACGTNTPLAQRATARPTRTPLPTFTPTPIPPPALPTQSNPATEPLAVADAPEPTPTDTPIPPTDTPVPPTETPIPPPTPVPPPPTPVPPLPTPEPPPTATPEPVAVSPLATPTAAIPASLPGKYKPSLEEGEANCAHIGVTGAVREGDEEDDDPISNVTVQVTGDEDGFRGPYYGTTDSDGNYGIVIGEFGKVPARVEFRAEIYGPGVETDNRPEWQTTDNCHGDNAVQIMRINWVRD
;
A
#
# COMPACT_ATOMS: atom_id res chain seq x y z
N MET A 1 -15.72 58.19 -8.66
CA MET A 1 -16.77 58.27 -7.61
C MET A 1 -16.64 57.00 -6.78
N SER A 2 -16.18 57.14 -5.53
CA SER A 2 -15.78 56.04 -4.65
C SER A 2 -16.86 55.84 -3.59
N VAL A 3 -17.45 54.64 -3.53
CA VAL A 3 -18.45 54.29 -2.52
C VAL A 3 -17.82 53.27 -1.58
N LYS A 4 -17.37 53.74 -0.41
CA LYS A 4 -17.00 52.90 0.72
C LYS A 4 -18.28 52.44 1.44
N ALA A 5 -18.57 51.14 1.39
CA ALA A 5 -19.58 50.52 2.24
C ALA A 5 -18.86 49.83 3.42
N SER A 6 -18.96 50.44 4.61
CA SER A 6 -18.57 49.82 5.88
C SER A 6 -19.74 48.97 6.39
N VAL A 7 -19.55 47.66 6.44
CA VAL A 7 -20.49 46.73 7.09
C VAL A 7 -20.01 46.47 8.52
N GLN A 8 -20.76 47.00 9.48
CA GLN A 8 -20.64 46.72 10.91
C GLN A 8 -21.41 45.44 11.25
N LEU A 9 -20.73 44.32 11.41
CA LEU A 9 -21.31 43.09 11.95
C LEU A 9 -21.27 43.14 13.48
N LYS A 10 -22.43 43.42 14.08
CA LYS A 10 -22.68 43.35 15.52
C LYS A 10 -22.58 41.90 16.00
N SER A 11 -21.57 41.63 16.80
CA SER A 11 -21.45 40.48 17.70
C SER A 11 -22.51 40.58 18.82
N GLN A 12 -23.56 39.77 18.73
CA GLN A 12 -24.61 39.62 19.75
C GLN A 12 -25.17 38.18 19.72
N TYR A 13 -24.37 37.20 20.15
CA TYR A 13 -24.89 35.90 20.59
C TYR A 13 -24.21 35.51 21.91
N ARG A 14 -24.61 36.20 23.00
CA ARG A 14 -24.39 35.68 24.36
C ARG A 14 -25.48 34.64 24.64
N ASN A 15 -25.12 33.37 24.52
CA ASN A 15 -25.91 32.27 25.05
C ASN A 15 -25.71 32.22 26.57
N GLU A 16 -26.53 32.98 27.31
CA GLU A 16 -26.66 32.81 28.75
C GLU A 16 -27.55 31.59 29.03
N LEU A 17 -26.91 30.43 29.24
CA LEU A 17 -27.59 29.23 29.72
C LEU A 17 -27.97 29.40 31.20
N PRO A 18 -29.25 29.17 31.58
CA PRO A 18 -29.70 29.29 32.96
C PRO A 18 -29.04 28.21 33.83
N ARG A 19 -28.03 28.63 34.59
CA ARG A 19 -27.42 27.87 35.69
C ARG A 19 -28.48 27.61 36.75
N GLY A 20 -29.02 26.40 36.80
CA GLY A 20 -29.85 25.98 37.94
C GLY A 20 -30.70 24.73 37.74
N LYS A 21 -31.05 24.35 36.50
CA LYS A 21 -31.95 23.19 36.25
C LYS A 21 -31.47 22.18 35.21
N SER A 22 -30.29 22.38 34.62
CA SER A 22 -29.80 21.56 33.49
C SER A 22 -29.17 20.23 33.90
N TRP A 23 -28.63 20.11 35.12
CA TRP A 23 -27.88 18.91 35.52
C TRP A 23 -28.75 17.65 35.66
N LEU A 24 -29.99 17.81 36.13
CA LEU A 24 -30.97 16.71 36.25
C LEU A 24 -31.42 16.18 34.87
N TRP A 25 -31.51 17.04 33.86
CA TRP A 25 -31.89 16.63 32.50
C TRP A 25 -30.76 15.89 31.79
N ILE A 26 -29.51 16.34 31.97
CA ILE A 26 -28.33 15.66 31.39
C ILE A 26 -28.14 14.28 32.02
N ALA A 27 -28.28 14.15 33.35
CA ALA A 27 -28.19 12.86 34.04
C ALA A 27 -29.28 11.87 33.60
N SER A 28 -30.50 12.36 33.37
CA SER A 28 -31.61 11.53 32.89
C SER A 28 -31.42 11.04 31.45
N LEU A 29 -30.87 11.87 30.55
CA LEU A 29 -30.56 11.46 29.18
C LEU A 29 -29.41 10.44 29.15
N LEU A 30 -28.38 10.62 29.99
CA LEU A 30 -27.27 9.68 30.07
C LEU A 30 -27.71 8.29 30.58
N ALA A 31 -28.63 8.23 31.56
CA ALA A 31 -29.17 6.98 32.08
C ALA A 31 -30.00 6.20 31.04
N ILE A 32 -30.73 6.90 30.17
CA ILE A 32 -31.53 6.27 29.09
C ILE A 32 -30.62 5.69 28.00
N VAL A 33 -29.51 6.36 27.67
CA VAL A 33 -28.54 5.86 26.68
C VAL A 33 -27.82 4.60 27.19
N ILE A 34 -27.49 4.55 28.49
CA ILE A 34 -26.85 3.36 29.10
C ILE A 34 -27.81 2.17 29.13
N LEU A 35 -29.12 2.38 29.35
CA LEU A 35 -30.11 1.30 29.32
C LEU A 35 -30.37 0.76 27.91
N ALA A 36 -30.28 1.60 26.88
CA ALA A 36 -30.49 1.19 25.48
C ALA A 36 -29.32 0.38 24.90
N CYS A 37 -28.09 0.54 25.41
CA CYS A 37 -26.91 -0.19 24.94
C CYS A 37 -26.55 -1.42 25.80
N GLY A 38 -27.32 -1.71 26.86
CA GLY A 38 -26.99 -2.71 27.88
C GLY A 38 -27.74 -4.04 27.76
N THR A 39 -27.71 -4.73 26.62
CA THR A 39 -28.00 -6.19 26.61
C THR A 39 -26.95 -6.95 25.82
N ASN A 40 -26.10 -7.63 26.59
CA ASN A 40 -25.11 -8.59 26.12
C ASN A 40 -25.80 -9.74 25.38
N THR A 41 -25.79 -9.72 24.05
CA THR A 41 -25.97 -10.95 23.26
C THR A 41 -24.68 -11.76 23.35
N PRO A 42 -24.68 -12.96 23.95
CA PRO A 42 -23.55 -13.87 23.86
C PRO A 42 -23.44 -14.32 22.39
N LEU A 43 -22.50 -13.74 21.66
CA LEU A 43 -22.12 -14.23 20.34
C LEU A 43 -21.58 -15.65 20.54
N ALA A 44 -22.38 -16.63 20.12
CA ALA A 44 -21.92 -18.00 19.95
C ALA A 44 -20.69 -17.97 19.04
N GLN A 45 -19.51 -18.16 19.62
CA GLN A 45 -18.25 -18.33 18.91
C GLN A 45 -18.39 -19.58 18.03
N ARG A 46 -18.82 -19.38 16.80
CA ARG A 46 -18.76 -20.37 15.75
C ARG A 46 -17.27 -20.62 15.50
N ALA A 47 -16.79 -21.79 15.91
CA ALA A 47 -15.42 -22.23 15.67
C ALA A 47 -15.14 -22.16 14.16
N THR A 48 -14.48 -21.09 13.73
CA THR A 48 -13.95 -20.96 12.38
C THR A 48 -12.79 -21.94 12.28
N ALA A 49 -12.89 -22.87 11.32
CA ALA A 49 -11.81 -23.80 11.02
C ALA A 49 -10.52 -22.99 10.80
N ARG A 50 -9.50 -23.25 11.61
CA ARG A 50 -8.20 -22.57 11.52
C ARG A 50 -7.65 -22.87 10.12
N PRO A 51 -7.42 -21.87 9.26
CA PRO A 51 -6.93 -22.11 7.92
C PRO A 51 -5.57 -22.81 8.01
N THR A 52 -5.49 -24.01 7.42
CA THR A 52 -4.24 -24.76 7.32
C THR A 52 -3.34 -24.02 6.34
N ARG A 53 -2.24 -23.44 6.84
CA ARG A 53 -1.22 -22.84 5.97
C ARG A 53 -0.59 -23.95 5.12
N THR A 54 -0.85 -23.92 3.83
CA THR A 54 -0.10 -24.71 2.85
C THR A 54 1.38 -24.28 2.93
N PRO A 55 2.33 -25.21 3.11
CA PRO A 55 3.75 -24.86 3.12
C PRO A 55 4.13 -24.22 1.79
N LEU A 56 4.79 -23.06 1.86
CA LEU A 56 5.27 -22.33 0.69
C LEU A 56 6.27 -23.21 -0.08
N PRO A 57 6.16 -23.32 -1.41
CA PRO A 57 7.18 -24.00 -2.20
C PRO A 57 8.53 -23.34 -1.95
N THR A 58 9.50 -24.14 -1.51
CA THR A 58 10.88 -23.68 -1.37
C THR A 58 11.49 -23.64 -2.76
N PHE A 59 11.60 -22.45 -3.32
CA PHE A 59 12.37 -22.26 -4.55
C PHE A 59 13.85 -22.35 -4.21
N THR A 60 14.49 -23.39 -4.72
CA THR A 60 15.95 -23.46 -4.76
C THR A 60 16.44 -22.36 -5.70
N PRO A 61 17.21 -21.35 -5.23
CA PRO A 61 17.70 -20.30 -6.11
C PRO A 61 18.58 -20.94 -7.19
N THR A 62 18.24 -20.69 -8.45
CA THR A 62 19.11 -21.02 -9.58
C THR A 62 20.36 -20.14 -9.47
N PRO A 63 21.58 -20.70 -9.53
CA PRO A 63 22.79 -19.90 -9.43
C PRO A 63 22.80 -18.83 -10.53
N ILE A 64 22.83 -17.57 -10.10
CA ILE A 64 22.97 -16.43 -10.99
C ILE A 64 24.38 -16.51 -11.60
N PRO A 65 24.52 -16.52 -12.94
CA PRO A 65 25.83 -16.47 -13.57
C PRO A 65 26.56 -15.19 -13.13
N PRO A 66 27.86 -15.26 -12.84
CA PRO A 66 28.62 -14.09 -12.42
C PRO A 66 28.45 -12.96 -13.46
N PRO A 67 28.22 -11.72 -13.01
CA PRO A 67 28.05 -10.58 -13.91
C PRO A 67 29.24 -10.49 -14.85
N ALA A 68 28.97 -10.41 -16.15
CA ALA A 68 30.00 -10.15 -17.14
C ALA A 68 30.70 -8.83 -16.76
N LEU A 69 32.01 -8.90 -16.59
CA LEU A 69 32.83 -7.75 -16.20
C LEU A 69 32.60 -6.63 -17.22
N PRO A 70 32.16 -5.42 -16.81
CA PRO A 70 31.96 -4.33 -17.74
C PRO A 70 33.29 -3.99 -18.40
N THR A 71 33.32 -4.04 -19.73
CA THR A 71 34.44 -3.48 -20.50
C THR A 71 34.37 -1.98 -20.34
N GLN A 72 35.19 -1.45 -19.45
CA GLN A 72 35.28 -0.02 -19.14
C GLN A 72 35.84 0.71 -20.38
N SER A 73 34.99 1.42 -21.12
CA SER A 73 35.46 2.36 -22.14
C SER A 73 36.02 3.59 -21.44
N ASN A 74 37.32 3.76 -21.55
CA ASN A 74 38.12 4.85 -21.01
C ASN A 74 37.60 6.22 -21.51
N PRO A 75 37.04 7.10 -20.67
CA PRO A 75 36.86 8.50 -21.02
C PRO A 75 38.20 9.23 -20.84
N ALA A 76 38.60 10.01 -21.84
CA ALA A 76 39.74 10.89 -21.75
C ALA A 76 39.47 11.99 -20.70
N THR A 77 40.20 11.91 -19.59
CA THR A 77 40.11 12.86 -18.46
C THR A 77 40.99 14.08 -18.72
N GLU A 78 40.35 15.25 -18.58
CA GLU A 78 40.92 16.59 -18.55
C GLU A 78 41.68 16.84 -17.22
N PRO A 79 42.82 17.57 -17.23
CA PRO A 79 43.69 17.67 -16.07
C PRO A 79 43.23 18.75 -15.09
N LEU A 80 42.93 18.37 -13.84
CA LEU A 80 42.78 19.31 -12.74
C LEU A 80 43.69 18.96 -11.55
N ALA A 81 44.53 19.95 -11.25
CA ALA A 81 45.06 20.40 -9.97
C ALA A 81 45.53 19.37 -8.92
N VAL A 82 46.84 19.43 -8.70
CA VAL A 82 47.63 18.82 -7.62
C VAL A 82 47.06 19.18 -6.25
N ALA A 83 46.72 18.16 -5.45
CA ALA A 83 46.48 18.27 -4.01
C ALA A 83 47.39 17.28 -3.28
N ASP A 84 47.94 17.75 -2.17
CA ASP A 84 49.07 17.20 -1.41
C ASP A 84 49.03 15.69 -1.12
N ALA A 85 50.20 15.08 -1.30
CA ALA A 85 50.47 13.67 -1.04
C ALA A 85 50.67 13.43 0.46
N PRO A 86 49.92 12.50 1.10
CA PRO A 86 50.22 12.07 2.45
C PRO A 86 51.45 11.15 2.49
N GLU A 87 52.23 11.32 3.55
CA GLU A 87 53.48 10.65 3.89
C GLU A 87 53.32 9.11 3.99
N PRO A 88 54.25 8.30 3.44
CA PRO A 88 54.11 6.84 3.45
C PRO A 88 54.34 6.26 4.85
N THR A 89 53.38 5.46 5.31
CA THR A 89 53.43 4.71 6.57
C THR A 89 54.32 3.46 6.39
N PRO A 90 55.19 3.10 7.37
CA PRO A 90 56.10 1.98 7.23
C PRO A 90 55.36 0.65 7.07
N THR A 91 55.82 -0.15 6.11
CA THR A 91 55.31 -1.48 5.80
C THR A 91 55.95 -2.52 6.73
N ASP A 92 55.14 -3.27 7.46
CA ASP A 92 55.58 -4.39 8.30
C ASP A 92 56.21 -5.49 7.44
N THR A 93 57.45 -5.87 7.80
CA THR A 93 58.18 -6.97 7.16
C THR A 93 57.65 -8.31 7.70
N PRO A 94 57.14 -9.22 6.84
CA PRO A 94 56.61 -10.50 7.30
C PRO A 94 57.72 -11.39 7.87
N ILE A 95 57.45 -11.94 9.05
CA ILE A 95 58.33 -12.90 9.73
C ILE A 95 58.26 -14.24 8.97
N PRO A 96 59.40 -14.91 8.70
CA PRO A 96 59.41 -16.19 7.99
C PRO A 96 58.66 -17.26 8.79
N PRO A 97 57.85 -18.11 8.13
CA PRO A 97 57.11 -19.17 8.81
C PRO A 97 58.09 -20.20 9.38
N THR A 98 57.82 -20.60 10.62
CA THR A 98 58.57 -21.66 11.32
C THR A 98 58.08 -23.02 10.84
N ASP A 99 58.99 -23.82 10.27
CA ASP A 99 58.73 -25.19 9.83
C ASP A 99 58.38 -26.08 11.03
N THR A 100 57.08 -26.30 11.24
CA THR A 100 56.60 -27.32 12.17
C THR A 100 56.44 -28.62 11.40
N PRO A 101 57.11 -29.72 11.78
CA PRO A 101 56.98 -31.00 11.09
C PRO A 101 55.54 -31.52 11.23
N VAL A 102 54.85 -31.66 10.11
CA VAL A 102 53.50 -32.23 10.05
C VAL A 102 53.60 -33.74 10.33
N PRO A 103 52.86 -34.29 11.31
CA PRO A 103 52.87 -35.72 11.58
C PRO A 103 52.34 -36.52 10.37
N PRO A 104 52.79 -37.77 10.19
CA PRO A 104 52.34 -38.59 9.07
C PRO A 104 50.83 -38.79 9.11
N THR A 105 50.17 -38.33 8.05
CA THR A 105 48.73 -38.51 7.85
C THR A 105 48.44 -40.00 7.69
N GLU A 106 47.59 -40.53 8.57
CA GLU A 106 47.08 -41.90 8.49
C GLU A 106 46.49 -42.18 7.09
N THR A 107 46.92 -43.28 6.48
CA THR A 107 46.40 -43.69 5.17
C THR A 107 44.94 -44.08 5.32
N PRO A 108 44.00 -43.45 4.60
CA PRO A 108 42.58 -43.72 4.77
C PRO A 108 42.28 -45.17 4.41
N ILE A 109 41.56 -45.85 5.30
CA ILE A 109 41.04 -47.20 5.07
C ILE A 109 40.07 -47.13 3.88
N PRO A 110 40.18 -48.05 2.89
CA PRO A 110 39.28 -48.06 1.76
C PRO A 110 37.82 -48.19 2.23
N PRO A 111 36.90 -47.40 1.66
CA PRO A 111 35.50 -47.45 2.04
C PRO A 111 34.92 -48.85 1.75
N PRO A 112 33.94 -49.31 2.55
CA PRO A 112 33.27 -50.57 2.30
C PRO A 112 32.64 -50.58 0.91
N THR A 113 32.64 -51.75 0.27
CA THR A 113 32.00 -51.97 -1.03
C THR A 113 30.51 -51.62 -0.93
N PRO A 114 29.97 -50.77 -1.82
CA PRO A 114 28.57 -50.40 -1.77
C PRO A 114 27.68 -51.63 -1.97
N VAL A 115 26.69 -51.77 -1.09
CA VAL A 115 25.61 -52.75 -1.24
C VAL A 115 24.79 -52.38 -2.48
N PRO A 116 24.43 -53.34 -3.36
CA PRO A 116 23.61 -53.04 -4.52
C PRO A 116 22.29 -52.36 -4.08
N PRO A 117 21.85 -51.33 -4.80
CA PRO A 117 20.62 -50.64 -4.46
C PRO A 117 19.44 -51.61 -4.52
N PRO A 118 18.44 -51.45 -3.64
CA PRO A 118 17.22 -52.24 -3.71
C PRO A 118 16.54 -52.04 -5.08
N PRO A 119 15.84 -53.06 -5.59
CA PRO A 119 15.13 -52.95 -6.87
C PRO A 119 14.17 -51.77 -6.83
N THR A 120 14.17 -50.98 -7.91
CA THR A 120 13.27 -49.84 -8.05
C THR A 120 11.81 -50.35 -8.01
N PRO A 121 10.95 -49.77 -7.16
CA PRO A 121 9.55 -50.15 -7.12
C PRO A 121 8.91 -49.91 -8.49
N VAL A 122 8.11 -50.87 -8.94
CA VAL A 122 7.32 -50.73 -10.17
C VAL A 122 6.37 -49.55 -9.98
N PRO A 123 6.35 -48.57 -10.90
CA PRO A 123 5.43 -47.45 -10.80
C PRO A 123 3.99 -47.95 -10.76
N PRO A 124 3.13 -47.38 -9.90
CA PRO A 124 1.73 -47.75 -9.86
C PRO A 124 1.09 -47.53 -11.23
N LEU A 125 0.24 -48.46 -11.64
CA LEU A 125 -0.58 -48.31 -12.85
C LEU A 125 -1.40 -47.02 -12.71
N PRO A 126 -1.43 -46.14 -13.73
CA PRO A 126 -2.21 -44.91 -13.64
C PRO A 126 -3.68 -45.25 -13.40
N THR A 127 -4.22 -44.72 -12.31
CA THR A 127 -5.66 -44.72 -12.06
C THR A 127 -6.33 -43.94 -13.20
N PRO A 128 -7.40 -44.47 -13.81
CA PRO A 128 -8.13 -43.73 -14.84
C PRO A 128 -8.58 -42.37 -14.29
N GLU A 129 -8.29 -41.32 -15.04
CA GLU A 129 -8.73 -39.96 -14.72
C GLU A 129 -10.26 -39.94 -14.74
N PRO A 130 -10.92 -39.36 -13.70
CA PRO A 130 -12.36 -39.22 -13.73
C PRO A 130 -12.78 -38.38 -14.94
N PRO A 131 -13.95 -38.65 -15.53
CA PRO A 131 -14.47 -37.82 -16.63
C PRO A 131 -14.58 -36.37 -16.15
N PRO A 132 -14.33 -35.39 -17.04
CA PRO A 132 -14.45 -33.98 -16.69
C PRO A 132 -15.86 -33.71 -16.19
N THR A 133 -15.97 -33.31 -14.92
CA THR A 133 -17.22 -32.77 -14.38
C THR A 133 -17.54 -31.52 -15.18
N ALA A 134 -18.74 -31.45 -15.75
CA ALA A 134 -19.19 -30.25 -16.45
C ALA A 134 -19.03 -29.04 -15.52
N THR A 135 -18.14 -28.12 -15.90
CA THR A 135 -18.04 -26.82 -15.24
C THR A 135 -19.41 -26.17 -15.36
N PRO A 136 -20.09 -25.85 -14.25
CA PRO A 136 -21.37 -25.17 -14.33
C PRO A 136 -21.18 -23.88 -15.13
N GLU A 137 -22.06 -23.65 -16.10
CA GLU A 137 -22.08 -22.35 -16.79
C GLU A 137 -22.10 -21.25 -15.72
N PRO A 138 -21.26 -20.20 -15.86
CA PRO A 138 -21.27 -19.09 -14.92
C PRO A 138 -22.69 -18.53 -14.91
N VAL A 139 -23.38 -18.74 -13.80
CA VAL A 139 -24.69 -18.16 -13.57
C VAL A 139 -24.46 -16.66 -13.66
N ALA A 140 -25.08 -16.03 -14.66
CA ALA A 140 -25.08 -14.58 -14.81
C ALA A 140 -25.66 -14.01 -13.51
N VAL A 141 -24.78 -13.58 -12.61
CA VAL A 141 -25.18 -12.82 -11.45
C VAL A 141 -25.71 -11.50 -12.00
N SER A 142 -27.04 -11.35 -12.01
CA SER A 142 -27.64 -10.02 -12.16
C SER A 142 -26.93 -9.12 -11.15
N PRO A 143 -26.34 -7.99 -11.58
CA PRO A 143 -25.65 -7.11 -10.67
C PRO A 143 -26.65 -6.74 -9.57
N LEU A 144 -26.34 -7.17 -8.34
CA LEU A 144 -27.08 -6.73 -7.18
C LEU A 144 -26.97 -5.22 -7.20
N ALA A 145 -28.11 -4.52 -7.36
CA ALA A 145 -28.12 -3.07 -7.42
C ALA A 145 -27.52 -2.57 -6.10
N THR A 146 -26.25 -2.19 -6.12
CA THR A 146 -25.58 -1.57 -4.99
C THR A 146 -26.38 -0.31 -4.69
N PRO A 147 -27.01 -0.20 -3.50
CA PRO A 147 -27.81 0.97 -3.17
C PRO A 147 -26.93 2.20 -3.37
N THR A 148 -27.32 3.06 -4.29
CA THR A 148 -26.66 4.33 -4.57
C THR A 148 -26.91 5.23 -3.36
N ALA A 149 -26.07 5.11 -2.34
CA ALA A 149 -26.01 6.10 -1.27
C ALA A 149 -25.73 7.46 -1.94
N ALA A 150 -26.47 8.49 -1.52
CA ALA A 150 -26.19 9.84 -1.99
C ALA A 150 -24.75 10.19 -1.63
N ILE A 151 -23.91 10.35 -2.65
CA ILE A 151 -22.52 10.74 -2.48
C ILE A 151 -22.54 12.17 -1.91
N PRO A 152 -21.93 12.43 -0.74
CA PRO A 152 -21.88 13.78 -0.20
C PRO A 152 -21.18 14.70 -1.21
N ALA A 153 -21.83 15.83 -1.50
CA ALA A 153 -21.30 16.79 -2.46
C ALA A 153 -20.08 17.50 -1.87
N SER A 154 -18.94 17.42 -2.56
CA SER A 154 -17.76 18.22 -2.25
C SER A 154 -18.07 19.71 -2.35
N LEU A 155 -17.37 20.51 -1.54
CA LEU A 155 -17.45 21.97 -1.63
C LEU A 155 -16.98 22.44 -3.02
N PRO A 156 -17.72 23.34 -3.69
CA PRO A 156 -17.36 23.84 -5.01
C PRO A 156 -16.07 24.66 -4.95
N GLY A 157 -15.22 24.57 -5.96
CA GLY A 157 -13.92 25.23 -5.98
C GLY A 157 -12.93 24.54 -6.90
N LYS A 158 -11.73 25.11 -7.02
CA LYS A 158 -10.62 24.53 -7.76
C LYS A 158 -9.74 23.74 -6.79
N TYR A 159 -9.42 22.52 -7.15
CA TYR A 159 -8.53 21.65 -6.37
C TYR A 159 -7.34 21.27 -7.23
N LYS A 160 -6.15 21.29 -6.63
CA LYS A 160 -4.90 20.89 -7.26
C LYS A 160 -4.16 19.89 -6.36
N PRO A 161 -3.45 18.90 -6.92
CA PRO A 161 -2.59 18.05 -6.12
C PRO A 161 -1.41 18.88 -5.57
N SER A 162 -1.10 18.70 -4.29
CA SER A 162 0.08 19.28 -3.63
C SER A 162 1.16 18.24 -3.33
N LEU A 163 0.80 16.97 -3.27
CA LEU A 163 1.72 15.85 -3.08
C LEU A 163 1.27 14.67 -3.92
N GLU A 164 2.20 14.01 -4.61
CA GLU A 164 1.98 12.78 -5.37
C GLU A 164 3.13 11.81 -5.09
N GLU A 165 2.90 10.83 -4.21
CA GLU A 165 3.92 9.85 -3.81
C GLU A 165 3.39 8.42 -3.96
N GLY A 166 4.13 7.61 -4.71
CA GLY A 166 3.83 6.18 -4.84
C GLY A 166 4.47 5.36 -3.72
N GLU A 167 3.70 4.47 -3.11
CA GLU A 167 4.15 3.54 -2.09
C GLU A 167 3.96 2.08 -2.55
N ALA A 168 4.97 1.25 -2.26
CA ALA A 168 4.91 -0.18 -2.49
C ALA A 168 4.03 -0.87 -1.43
N ASN A 169 3.11 -1.74 -1.86
CA ASN A 169 2.20 -2.46 -0.98
C ASN A 169 1.79 -3.81 -1.58
N CYS A 170 2.15 -4.90 -0.89
CA CYS A 170 1.86 -6.26 -1.33
C CYS A 170 0.49 -6.79 -0.88
N ALA A 171 -0.31 -5.99 -0.17
CA ALA A 171 -1.61 -6.41 0.35
C ALA A 171 -2.76 -5.88 -0.52
N HIS A 172 -2.74 -4.60 -0.89
CA HIS A 172 -3.83 -3.98 -1.64
C HIS A 172 -3.34 -2.86 -2.57
N ILE A 173 -4.17 -2.55 -3.55
CA ILE A 173 -4.07 -1.39 -4.44
C ILE A 173 -5.05 -0.33 -3.96
N GLY A 174 -4.65 0.93 -3.93
CA GLY A 174 -5.50 2.01 -3.45
C GLY A 174 -4.92 3.40 -3.61
N VAL A 175 -5.66 4.38 -3.11
CA VAL A 175 -5.22 5.77 -2.95
C VAL A 175 -5.49 6.22 -1.53
N THR A 176 -4.61 7.05 -0.99
CA THR A 176 -4.78 7.70 0.32
C THR A 176 -4.33 9.15 0.23
N GLY A 177 -4.68 9.97 1.22
CA GLY A 177 -4.12 11.31 1.34
C GLY A 177 -5.01 12.24 2.16
N ALA A 178 -4.82 13.54 1.94
CA ALA A 178 -5.56 14.58 2.63
C ALA A 178 -6.08 15.66 1.68
N VAL A 179 -7.11 16.40 2.10
CA VAL A 179 -7.60 17.60 1.44
C VAL A 179 -7.51 18.78 2.41
N ARG A 180 -6.90 19.88 1.95
CA ARG A 180 -6.62 21.09 2.73
C ARG A 180 -7.12 22.35 2.00
N GLU A 181 -7.48 23.37 2.76
CA GLU A 181 -7.85 24.71 2.26
C GLU A 181 -6.59 25.59 2.28
N GLY A 182 -6.39 26.46 1.28
CA GLY A 182 -5.33 27.47 1.32
C GLY A 182 -3.95 26.98 0.85
N ASP A 183 -2.97 27.88 0.86
CA ASP A 183 -1.57 27.56 0.57
C ASP A 183 -0.86 26.98 1.81
N GLU A 184 0.35 26.44 1.62
CA GLU A 184 1.12 25.60 2.56
C GLU A 184 1.33 26.16 3.99
N GLU A 185 0.91 27.40 4.26
CA GLU A 185 1.06 28.05 5.57
C GLU A 185 -0.14 27.78 6.50
N ASP A 186 -1.36 27.61 5.98
CA ASP A 186 -2.60 27.42 6.74
C ASP A 186 -3.31 26.13 6.27
N ASP A 187 -2.74 24.95 6.57
CA ASP A 187 -3.26 23.62 6.20
C ASP A 187 -4.57 23.25 6.94
N ASP A 188 -5.64 24.02 6.76
CA ASP A 188 -6.94 23.74 7.36
C ASP A 188 -7.58 22.50 6.70
N PRO A 189 -7.94 21.44 7.46
CA PRO A 189 -8.52 20.24 6.90
C PRO A 189 -9.92 20.45 6.33
N ILE A 190 -10.15 20.01 5.08
CA ILE A 190 -11.48 20.02 4.46
C ILE A 190 -12.14 18.65 4.60
N SER A 191 -13.17 18.57 5.44
CA SER A 191 -13.98 17.36 5.63
C SER A 191 -15.08 17.20 4.57
N ASN A 192 -15.59 15.97 4.41
CA ASN A 192 -16.69 15.63 3.49
C ASN A 192 -16.42 15.94 2.00
N VAL A 193 -15.15 15.97 1.60
CA VAL A 193 -14.75 16.04 0.19
C VAL A 193 -14.73 14.62 -0.38
N THR A 194 -15.43 14.42 -1.49
CA THR A 194 -15.42 13.16 -2.22
C THR A 194 -14.26 13.13 -3.21
N VAL A 195 -13.41 12.12 -3.06
CA VAL A 195 -12.38 11.73 -4.02
C VAL A 195 -12.91 10.57 -4.87
N GLN A 196 -12.72 10.67 -6.18
CA GLN A 196 -13.08 9.65 -7.15
C GLN A 196 -11.81 9.08 -7.79
N VAL A 197 -11.74 7.76 -7.91
CA VAL A 197 -10.73 7.06 -8.71
C VAL A 197 -11.40 6.30 -9.84
N THR A 198 -10.82 6.38 -11.03
CA THR A 198 -11.23 5.62 -12.22
C THR A 198 -10.06 4.84 -12.75
N GLY A 199 -10.33 3.66 -13.33
CA GLY A 199 -9.33 2.84 -14.03
C GLY A 199 -9.65 2.73 -15.51
N ASP A 200 -8.70 2.27 -16.31
CA ASP A 200 -8.87 2.09 -17.77
C ASP A 200 -9.23 0.64 -18.19
N GLU A 201 -8.95 -0.35 -17.33
CA GLU A 201 -9.15 -1.77 -17.64
C GLU A 201 -10.54 -2.33 -17.24
N ASP A 202 -11.03 -3.29 -18.03
CA ASP A 202 -12.30 -3.98 -17.78
C ASP A 202 -12.32 -4.71 -16.43
N GLY A 203 -13.37 -4.46 -15.65
CA GLY A 203 -13.49 -4.94 -14.26
C GLY A 203 -12.90 -4.00 -13.22
N PHE A 204 -12.05 -3.04 -13.61
CA PHE A 204 -11.42 -2.05 -12.73
C PHE A 204 -11.67 -0.59 -13.15
N ARG A 205 -12.62 -0.35 -14.06
CA ARG A 205 -12.92 1.00 -14.56
C ARG A 205 -13.37 2.00 -13.49
N GLY A 206 -13.80 1.52 -12.32
CA GLY A 206 -14.43 2.36 -11.31
C GLY A 206 -15.84 2.82 -11.74
N PRO A 207 -16.39 3.86 -11.12
CA PRO A 207 -15.73 4.75 -10.16
C PRO A 207 -15.61 4.14 -8.75
N TYR A 208 -14.48 4.41 -8.10
CA TYR A 208 -14.27 4.17 -6.67
C TYR A 208 -14.35 5.50 -5.94
N TYR A 209 -15.05 5.54 -4.80
CA TYR A 209 -15.26 6.77 -4.04
C TYR A 209 -14.69 6.65 -2.64
N GLY A 210 -14.11 7.73 -2.15
CA GLY A 210 -13.74 7.94 -0.75
C GLY A 210 -14.14 9.34 -0.34
N THR A 211 -14.46 9.53 0.93
CA THR A 211 -14.83 10.84 1.48
C THR A 211 -13.88 11.21 2.59
N THR A 212 -13.45 12.46 2.65
CA THR A 212 -12.58 12.91 3.73
C THR A 212 -13.29 12.92 5.08
N ASP A 213 -12.57 12.51 6.12
CA ASP A 213 -13.01 12.58 7.51
C ASP A 213 -12.91 14.02 8.08
N SER A 214 -13.12 14.17 9.39
CA SER A 214 -13.01 15.46 10.08
C SER A 214 -11.62 16.09 10.02
N ASP A 215 -10.59 15.26 9.83
CA ASP A 215 -9.20 15.68 9.73
C ASP A 215 -8.78 15.84 8.26
N GLY A 216 -9.75 15.82 7.34
CA GLY A 216 -9.56 15.97 5.90
C GLY A 216 -8.82 14.78 5.26
N ASN A 217 -8.67 13.65 5.95
CA ASN A 217 -7.96 12.48 5.43
C ASN A 217 -8.93 11.55 4.71
N TYR A 218 -8.46 10.87 3.67
CA TYR A 218 -9.24 9.86 2.95
C TYR A 218 -8.37 8.63 2.59
N GLY A 219 -9.07 7.52 2.34
CA GLY A 219 -8.46 6.29 1.84
C GLY A 219 -9.47 5.49 1.00
N ILE A 220 -9.03 4.97 -0.13
CA ILE A 220 -9.82 4.17 -1.06
C ILE A 220 -9.04 2.91 -1.37
N VAL A 221 -9.61 1.75 -1.03
CA VAL A 221 -9.08 0.45 -1.44
C VAL A 221 -9.79 0.03 -2.72
N ILE A 222 -9.01 -0.15 -3.78
CA ILE A 222 -9.51 -0.51 -5.11
C ILE A 222 -9.64 -2.03 -5.25
N GLY A 223 -8.65 -2.76 -4.74
CA GLY A 223 -8.63 -4.23 -4.79
C GLY A 223 -7.43 -4.83 -4.08
N GLU A 224 -7.43 -6.15 -3.91
CA GLU A 224 -6.29 -6.89 -3.36
C GLU A 224 -5.16 -7.02 -4.39
N PHE A 225 -3.92 -6.99 -3.91
CA PHE A 225 -2.76 -7.23 -4.77
C PHE A 225 -2.84 -8.63 -5.41
N GLY A 226 -2.49 -8.73 -6.69
CA GLY A 226 -2.61 -9.98 -7.47
C GLY A 226 -4.04 -10.33 -7.90
N LYS A 227 -5.05 -9.54 -7.52
CA LYS A 227 -6.41 -9.59 -8.07
C LYS A 227 -6.67 -8.47 -9.06
N VAL A 228 -6.05 -7.31 -8.84
CA VAL A 228 -5.98 -6.25 -9.84
C VAL A 228 -4.97 -6.69 -10.91
N PRO A 229 -5.33 -6.64 -12.21
CA PRO A 229 -4.39 -6.85 -13.28
C PRO A 229 -3.17 -5.93 -13.13
N ALA A 230 -2.04 -6.42 -13.61
CA ALA A 230 -0.88 -5.57 -13.73
C ALA A 230 -1.12 -4.56 -14.85
N ARG A 231 -0.57 -3.36 -14.70
CA ARG A 231 -0.60 -2.30 -15.71
C ARG A 231 -1.94 -1.59 -15.88
N VAL A 232 -2.85 -1.69 -14.91
CA VAL A 232 -4.04 -0.83 -14.86
C VAL A 232 -3.59 0.59 -14.58
N GLU A 233 -4.02 1.53 -15.42
CA GLU A 233 -3.82 2.96 -15.21
C GLU A 233 -5.01 3.53 -14.43
N PHE A 234 -4.71 4.12 -13.28
CA PHE A 234 -5.69 4.78 -12.44
C PHE A 234 -5.52 6.28 -12.48
N ARG A 235 -6.65 6.99 -12.42
CA ARG A 235 -6.73 8.44 -12.35
C ARG A 235 -7.58 8.86 -11.17
N ALA A 236 -7.07 9.79 -10.35
CA ALA A 236 -7.78 10.36 -9.22
C ALA A 236 -8.25 11.81 -9.49
N GLU A 237 -9.42 12.18 -8.97
CA GLU A 237 -9.93 13.55 -9.00
C GLU A 237 -10.85 13.86 -7.81
N ILE A 238 -11.02 15.15 -7.49
CA ILE A 238 -12.07 15.58 -6.56
C ILE A 238 -13.40 15.63 -7.31
N TYR A 239 -14.42 14.99 -6.76
CA TYR A 239 -15.72 14.84 -7.40
C TYR A 239 -16.80 15.64 -6.65
N GLY A 240 -17.56 16.47 -7.37
CA GLY A 240 -18.69 17.19 -6.80
C GLY A 240 -19.27 18.26 -7.74
N PRO A 241 -20.47 18.77 -7.46
CA PRO A 241 -21.06 19.84 -8.24
C PRO A 241 -20.25 21.14 -8.08
N GLY A 242 -19.84 21.74 -9.20
CA GLY A 242 -19.05 22.98 -9.19
C GLY A 242 -17.61 22.79 -8.71
N VAL A 243 -17.11 21.55 -8.70
CA VAL A 243 -15.70 21.24 -8.48
C VAL A 243 -14.97 21.27 -9.82
N GLU A 244 -13.80 21.91 -9.82
CA GLU A 244 -12.81 21.83 -10.87
C GLU A 244 -11.55 21.16 -10.29
N THR A 245 -11.07 20.09 -10.92
CA THR A 245 -9.82 19.43 -10.51
C THR A 245 -8.76 19.68 -11.58
N ASP A 246 -7.68 20.33 -11.20
CA ASP A 246 -6.50 20.56 -12.03
C ASP A 246 -5.51 19.40 -11.88
N ASN A 247 -4.78 19.07 -12.95
CA ASN A 247 -3.72 18.04 -12.98
C ASN A 247 -4.10 16.73 -12.28
N ARG A 248 -5.03 15.97 -12.86
CA ARG A 248 -5.51 14.70 -12.31
C ARG A 248 -4.36 13.68 -12.21
N PRO A 249 -3.90 13.28 -11.01
CA PRO A 249 -2.79 12.35 -10.88
C PRO A 249 -3.12 11.00 -11.51
N GLU A 250 -2.12 10.45 -12.21
CA GLU A 250 -2.21 9.17 -12.90
C GLU A 250 -1.13 8.23 -12.38
N TRP A 251 -1.48 6.97 -12.17
CA TRP A 251 -0.50 5.95 -11.79
C TRP A 251 -0.86 4.59 -12.34
N GLN A 252 0.17 3.76 -12.52
CA GLN A 252 0.01 2.42 -13.06
C GLN A 252 0.42 1.37 -12.03
N THR A 253 -0.40 0.32 -11.87
CA THR A 253 -0.04 -0.81 -11.00
C THR A 253 1.04 -1.68 -11.63
N THR A 254 1.91 -2.23 -10.79
CA THR A 254 2.89 -3.25 -11.20
C THR A 254 2.50 -4.64 -10.72
N ASP A 255 3.00 -5.67 -11.40
CA ASP A 255 2.90 -7.09 -11.02
C ASP A 255 3.88 -7.48 -9.89
N ASN A 256 4.83 -6.61 -9.57
CA ASN A 256 5.84 -6.82 -8.54
C ASN A 256 5.78 -5.72 -7.48
N CYS A 257 5.26 -6.04 -6.30
CA CYS A 257 5.19 -5.13 -5.16
C CYS A 257 6.55 -4.90 -4.46
N HIS A 258 7.61 -5.60 -4.87
CA HIS A 258 8.97 -5.43 -4.34
C HIS A 258 9.91 -4.75 -5.34
N GLY A 259 9.41 -4.29 -6.49
CA GLY A 259 10.21 -3.54 -7.45
C GLY A 259 10.50 -2.12 -6.94
N ASP A 260 11.64 -1.56 -7.35
CA ASP A 260 12.03 -0.18 -6.95
C ASP A 260 11.04 0.89 -7.43
N ASN A 261 10.20 0.57 -8.43
CA ASN A 261 9.15 1.44 -8.97
C ASN A 261 7.74 0.88 -8.70
N ALA A 262 7.59 0.05 -7.67
CA ALA A 262 6.32 -0.54 -7.30
C ALA A 262 5.39 0.52 -6.68
N VAL A 263 4.35 0.90 -7.41
CA VAL A 263 3.29 1.79 -6.91
C VAL A 263 2.01 1.00 -6.80
N GLN A 264 1.64 0.66 -5.56
CA GLN A 264 0.36 0.00 -5.26
C GLN A 264 -0.57 0.93 -4.50
N ILE A 265 -0.03 1.77 -3.63
CA ILE A 265 -0.77 2.87 -2.99
C ILE A 265 -0.26 4.17 -3.57
N MET A 266 -1.16 5.00 -4.07
CA MET A 266 -0.83 6.38 -4.40
C MET A 266 -1.24 7.29 -3.24
N ARG A 267 -0.32 8.10 -2.73
CA ARG A 267 -0.59 9.14 -1.74
C ARG A 267 -0.77 10.47 -2.46
N ILE A 268 -1.97 11.04 -2.39
CA ILE A 268 -2.31 12.30 -3.05
C ILE A 268 -2.89 13.28 -2.03
N ASN A 269 -2.17 14.37 -1.77
CA ASN A 269 -2.73 15.50 -1.05
C ASN A 269 -3.31 16.50 -2.04
N TRP A 270 -4.46 17.07 -1.70
CA TRP A 270 -5.14 18.08 -2.49
C TRP A 270 -5.22 19.38 -1.71
N VAL A 271 -5.06 20.48 -2.42
CA VAL A 271 -5.24 21.83 -1.92
C VAL A 271 -6.37 22.49 -2.71
N ARG A 272 -7.26 23.19 -2.00
CA ARG A 272 -8.30 24.03 -2.61
C ARG A 272 -7.83 25.48 -2.70
N ASP A 273 -7.91 26.05 -3.90
CA ASP A 273 -7.61 27.47 -4.19
C ASP A 273 -8.78 28.41 -3.84
#